data_AF-A0A3P7M928-F1
#
_entry.id   AF-A0A3P7M928-F1
#
_cell.length_a   1.000
_cell.length_b   1.000
_cell.length_c   1.000
_cell.angle_alpha   90.00
_cell.angle_beta   90.00
_cell.angle_gamma   90.00
#
_symmetry.space_group_name_H-M   'P 1'
#
loop_
_entity.id
_entity.type
_entity.pdbx_description
1 polymer ?
#
loop_
_entity_poly.entity_id
_entity_poly.type
_entity_poly.pdbx_seq_one_letter_code
_entity_poly.pdbx_strand_id
1 'polypeptide(L)'
;MADAKPANMTAAVKSVIFQTEATEATKLLIRYQVSSLLMAHQQREVLPKVERVELRAVKADRDIVIVPADKGRSTVILDRTDYLQKAKDLLKDRQFNAPCGNNPIKRLTRKISLTLLALENSRSVTPSGWCMVRAQETALVRFFGLPKVHKEGAYLRPIVSLKGTPKYGLAKWLFRRHRTESGPHV
;
A
#
# COMPACT_ATOMS: atom_id res chain seq x y z
N MET A 1 25.12 6.70 -11.40
CA MET A 1 24.53 7.79 -12.21
C MET A 1 24.77 9.08 -11.46
N ALA A 2 25.55 10.00 -12.02
CA ALA A 2 26.00 11.20 -11.33
C ALA A 2 24.84 12.16 -11.05
N ASP A 3 24.73 12.58 -9.79
CA ASP A 3 23.74 13.53 -9.32
C ASP A 3 24.11 14.93 -9.85
N ALA A 4 23.64 15.27 -11.05
CA ALA A 4 23.94 16.55 -11.67
C ALA A 4 23.19 17.65 -10.91
N LYS A 5 23.94 18.49 -10.17
CA LYS A 5 23.37 19.64 -9.44
C LYS A 5 22.48 20.47 -10.39
N PRO A 6 21.27 20.90 -9.95
CA PRO A 6 20.33 21.68 -10.78
C PRO A 6 20.94 22.93 -11.44
N ALA A 7 21.96 23.51 -10.80
CA ALA A 7 22.72 24.64 -11.33
C ALA A 7 23.45 24.31 -12.65
N ASN A 8 24.02 23.10 -12.77
CA ASN A 8 24.76 22.68 -13.96
C ASN A 8 23.83 22.44 -15.15
N MET A 9 22.66 21.85 -14.91
CA MET A 9 21.62 21.70 -15.94
C MET A 9 21.09 23.07 -16.40
N THR A 10 20.89 24.00 -15.47
CA THR A 10 20.43 25.37 -15.79
C THR A 10 21.46 26.11 -16.67
N ALA A 11 22.75 25.99 -16.36
CA ALA A 11 23.82 26.58 -17.17
C ALA A 11 23.88 25.95 -18.58
N ALA A 12 23.77 24.62 -18.68
CA ALA A 12 23.77 23.91 -19.96
C ALA A 12 22.58 24.31 -20.85
N VAL A 13 21.36 24.35 -20.30
CA VAL A 13 20.17 24.76 -21.05
C VAL A 13 20.27 26.23 -21.49
N LYS A 14 20.76 27.13 -20.63
CA LYS A 14 20.99 28.53 -21.01
C LYS A 14 21.99 28.67 -22.16
N SER A 15 23.06 27.88 -22.14
CA SER A 15 24.05 27.86 -23.22
C SER A 15 23.46 27.41 -24.55
N VAL A 16 22.65 26.33 -24.54
CA VAL A 16 21.99 25.81 -25.75
C VAL A 16 21.00 26.83 -26.32
N ILE A 17 20.18 27.47 -25.47
CA ILE A 17 19.22 28.50 -25.90
C ILE A 17 19.92 29.75 -26.47
N PHE A 18 21.12 30.05 -25.97
CA PHE A 18 21.91 31.18 -26.48
C PHE A 18 22.48 30.91 -27.88
N GLN A 19 22.81 29.66 -28.19
CA GLN A 19 23.38 29.25 -29.48
C GLN A 19 22.33 28.97 -30.56
N THR A 20 21.05 28.84 -30.20
CA THR A 20 19.96 28.61 -31.16
C THR A 20 19.51 29.90 -31.87
N GLU A 21 19.43 29.87 -33.20
CA GLU A 21 18.83 30.90 -34.05
C GLU A 21 17.29 30.88 -33.98
N ALA A 22 16.73 31.11 -32.80
CA ALA A 22 15.29 31.21 -32.57
C ALA A 22 14.88 32.66 -32.27
N THR A 23 13.61 33.00 -32.51
CA THR A 23 13.04 34.29 -32.11
C THR A 23 13.08 34.46 -30.58
N GLU A 24 13.27 35.68 -30.09
CA GLU A 24 13.34 35.96 -28.65
C GLU A 24 12.11 35.48 -27.87
N ALA A 25 10.91 35.55 -28.47
CA ALA A 25 9.70 35.01 -27.88
C ALA A 25 9.80 33.50 -27.59
N THR A 26 10.37 32.74 -28.53
CA THR A 26 10.59 31.29 -28.39
C THR A 26 11.64 30.99 -27.33
N LYS A 27 12.73 31.75 -27.29
CA LYS A 27 13.76 31.61 -26.24
C LYS A 27 13.21 31.89 -24.85
N LEU A 28 12.35 32.91 -24.70
CA LEU A 28 11.67 33.21 -23.44
C LEU A 28 10.70 32.10 -23.01
N LEU A 29 9.93 31.54 -23.96
CA LEU A 29 9.01 30.44 -23.69
C LEU A 29 9.76 29.19 -23.17
N ILE A 30 10.87 28.83 -23.81
CA ILE A 30 11.70 27.69 -23.38
C ILE A 30 12.28 27.96 -21.98
N ARG A 31 12.80 29.16 -21.72
CA ARG A 31 13.30 29.54 -20.39
C ARG A 31 12.23 29.41 -19.32
N TYR A 32 11.01 29.86 -19.60
CA TYR A 32 9.87 29.76 -18.68
C TYR A 32 9.49 28.30 -18.41
N GLN A 33 9.34 27.47 -19.45
CA GLN A 33 8.99 26.06 -19.31
C GLN A 33 10.04 25.27 -18.52
N VAL A 34 11.32 25.48 -18.84
CA VAL A 34 12.42 24.81 -18.13
C VAL A 34 12.49 25.29 -16.67
N SER A 35 12.29 26.58 -16.41
CA SER A 35 12.24 27.11 -15.04
C SER A 35 11.08 26.51 -14.25
N SER A 36 9.89 26.41 -14.85
CA SER A 36 8.72 25.78 -14.23
C SER A 36 8.96 24.31 -13.88
N LEU A 37 9.54 23.54 -14.80
CA LEU A 37 9.92 22.14 -14.56
C LEU A 37 10.99 22.00 -13.46
N LEU A 38 11.99 22.88 -13.45
CA LEU A 38 13.02 22.91 -12.41
C LEU A 38 12.43 23.25 -11.04
N MET A 39 11.49 24.20 -10.96
CA MET A 39 10.82 24.56 -9.71
C MET A 39 9.86 23.45 -9.24
N ALA A 40 9.19 22.76 -10.17
CA ALA A 40 8.36 21.59 -9.86
C ALA A 40 9.20 20.40 -9.37
N HIS A 41 10.43 20.26 -9.89
CA HIS A 41 11.39 19.22 -9.51
C HIS A 41 12.40 19.68 -8.44
N GLN A 42 12.27 20.89 -7.90
CA GLN A 42 13.02 21.22 -6.70
C GLN A 42 12.50 20.31 -5.60
N GLN A 43 13.29 19.28 -5.29
CA GLN A 43 13.10 18.48 -4.11
C GLN A 43 13.16 19.45 -2.94
N ARG A 44 11.99 19.90 -2.47
CA ARG A 44 11.88 20.49 -1.14
C ARG A 44 12.35 19.40 -0.21
N GLU A 45 13.56 19.54 0.31
CA GLU A 45 13.97 18.74 1.44
C GLU A 45 13.08 19.16 2.62
N VAL A 46 11.94 18.48 2.76
CA VAL A 46 10.93 18.80 3.79
C VAL A 46 11.50 18.64 5.20
N LEU A 47 12.55 17.82 5.35
CA LEU A 47 13.18 17.48 6.61
C LEU A 47 14.71 17.60 6.51
N PRO A 48 15.38 18.26 7.47
CA PRO A 48 16.83 18.25 7.67
C PRO A 48 17.44 16.83 7.69
N LYS A 49 18.73 16.73 7.36
CA LYS A 49 19.47 15.46 7.36
C LYS A 49 19.44 14.76 8.73
N VAL A 50 19.58 15.51 9.81
CA VAL A 50 19.57 14.98 11.20
C VAL A 50 18.23 14.30 11.51
N GLU A 51 17.11 14.95 11.21
CA GLU A 51 15.77 14.38 11.44
C GLU A 51 15.54 13.11 10.61
N ARG A 52 16.07 13.04 9.39
CA ARG A 52 15.99 11.80 8.58
C ARG A 52 16.77 10.64 9.20
N VAL A 53 17.89 10.91 9.86
CA VAL A 53 18.67 9.89 10.57
C VAL A 53 17.91 9.41 11.79
N GLU A 54 17.32 10.33 12.57
CA GLU A 54 16.50 10.00 13.72
C GLU A 54 15.26 9.20 13.33
N LEU A 55 14.56 9.58 12.25
CA LEU A 55 13.41 8.81 11.74
C LEU A 55 13.80 7.40 11.31
N ARG A 56 15.02 7.20 10.80
CA ARG A 56 15.53 5.85 10.50
C ARG A 56 15.81 5.06 11.78
N ALA A 57 16.33 5.70 12.83
CA ALA A 57 16.52 5.08 14.13
C ALA A 57 15.17 4.66 14.74
N VAL A 58 14.18 5.57 14.76
CA VAL A 58 12.80 5.27 15.20
C VAL A 58 12.18 4.15 14.37
N LYS A 59 12.38 4.12 13.06
CA LYS A 59 11.88 3.03 12.21
C LYS A 59 12.58 1.68 12.48
N ALA A 60 13.83 1.71 12.94
CA ALA A 60 14.62 0.51 13.23
C ALA A 60 14.36 -0.03 14.65
N ASP A 61 13.83 0.79 15.54
CA ASP A 61 13.40 0.38 16.88
C ASP A 61 12.33 -0.72 16.78
N ARG A 62 12.65 -1.85 17.43
CA ARG A 62 11.80 -3.04 17.40
C ARG A 62 10.80 -3.09 18.54
N ASP A 63 10.96 -2.25 19.57
CA ASP A 63 10.13 -2.22 20.77
C ASP A 63 8.93 -1.29 20.61
N ILE A 64 8.86 -0.54 19.52
CA ILE A 64 7.71 0.30 19.16
C ILE A 64 6.91 -0.26 17.98
N VAL A 65 5.66 0.14 17.91
CA VAL A 65 4.75 -0.09 16.78
C VAL A 65 4.23 1.26 16.29
N ILE A 66 4.45 1.53 15.00
CA ILE A 66 3.98 2.76 14.34
C ILE A 66 2.80 2.38 13.43
N VAL A 67 1.60 2.87 13.75
CA VAL A 67 0.37 2.57 13.01
C VAL A 67 -0.50 3.82 12.84
N PRO A 68 -1.30 3.92 11.77
CA PRO A 68 -2.26 4.99 11.65
C PRO A 68 -3.36 4.87 12.72
N ALA A 69 -3.82 6.00 13.24
CA ALA A 69 -4.98 6.07 14.10
C ALA A 69 -6.26 5.70 13.33
N ASP A 70 -7.23 5.16 14.06
CA ASP A 70 -8.54 4.80 13.51
C ASP A 70 -9.33 5.99 12.96
N LYS A 71 -9.10 7.18 13.53
CA LYS A 71 -9.70 8.45 13.15
C LYS A 71 -8.67 9.58 13.26
N GLY A 72 -8.90 10.68 12.54
CA GLY A 72 -8.09 11.90 12.67
C GLY A 72 -6.86 11.99 11.75
N ARG A 73 -6.61 10.99 10.89
CA ARG A 73 -5.44 10.94 9.98
C ARG A 73 -4.08 11.06 10.70
N SER A 74 -4.05 10.74 11.99
CA SER A 74 -2.84 10.79 12.81
C SER A 74 -2.07 9.47 12.74
N THR A 75 -0.77 9.52 13.05
CA THR A 75 0.07 8.34 13.28
C THR A 75 0.30 8.18 14.77
N VAL A 76 0.24 6.96 15.28
CA VAL A 76 0.42 6.64 16.70
C VAL A 76 1.63 5.75 16.85
N ILE A 77 2.44 6.05 17.86
CA ILE A 77 3.55 5.22 18.32
C ILE A 77 3.12 4.57 19.62
N LEU A 78 3.24 3.25 19.69
CA LEU A 78 2.84 2.44 20.83
C LEU A 78 3.99 1.55 21.26
N ASP A 79 4.04 1.21 22.55
CA ASP A 79 4.84 0.08 23.02
C ASP A 79 4.36 -1.21 22.33
N ARG A 80 5.30 -1.99 21.81
CA ARG A 80 5.00 -3.19 21.05
C ARG A 80 4.38 -4.27 21.91
N THR A 81 4.84 -4.42 23.15
CA THR A 81 4.38 -5.48 24.05
C THR A 81 2.93 -5.25 24.43
N ASP A 82 2.58 -4.02 24.83
CA ASP A 82 1.20 -3.60 25.13
C ASP A 82 0.29 -3.75 23.89
N TYR A 83 0.75 -3.27 22.73
CA TYR A 83 -0.01 -3.41 21.49
C TYR A 83 -0.29 -4.89 21.13
N LEU A 84 0.74 -5.75 21.20
CA LEU A 84 0.58 -7.17 20.91
C LEU A 84 -0.32 -7.86 21.95
N GLN A 85 -0.24 -7.46 23.22
CA GLN A 85 -1.08 -8.00 24.27
C GLN A 85 -2.55 -7.67 24.00
N LYS A 86 -2.88 -6.40 23.74
CA LYS A 86 -4.23 -5.96 23.36
C LYS A 86 -4.74 -6.65 22.09
N ALA A 87 -3.88 -6.82 21.09
CA ALA A 87 -4.23 -7.54 19.87
C ALA A 87 -4.54 -9.03 20.13
N LYS A 88 -3.78 -9.69 21.00
CA LYS A 88 -4.04 -11.08 21.43
C LYS A 88 -5.33 -11.18 22.22
N ASP A 89 -5.61 -10.22 23.10
CA ASP A 89 -6.83 -10.21 23.90
C ASP A 89 -8.09 -10.12 23.03
N LEU A 90 -8.03 -9.37 21.91
CA LEU A 90 -9.10 -9.38 20.90
C LEU A 90 -9.28 -10.74 20.20
N LEU A 91 -8.22 -11.55 20.10
CA LEU A 91 -8.27 -12.88 19.46
C LEU A 91 -8.62 -14.00 20.46
N LYS A 92 -8.58 -13.75 21.77
CA LYS A 92 -8.92 -14.74 22.80
C LYS A 92 -10.42 -15.05 22.84
N ASP A 93 -11.25 -14.20 22.25
CA ASP A 93 -12.69 -14.43 22.18
C ASP A 93 -13.00 -15.73 21.42
N ARG A 94 -13.37 -16.77 22.18
CA ARG A 94 -13.68 -18.11 21.67
C ARG A 94 -15.07 -18.22 21.04
N GLN A 95 -15.91 -17.19 21.18
CA GLN A 95 -17.20 -17.16 20.50
C GLN A 95 -17.00 -17.04 18.98
N PHE A 96 -15.99 -16.27 18.55
CA PHE A 96 -15.73 -16.01 17.12
C PHE A 96 -14.42 -16.61 16.61
N ASN A 97 -13.43 -16.87 17.48
CA ASN A 97 -12.11 -17.35 17.08
C ASN A 97 -11.82 -18.75 17.61
N ALA A 98 -11.21 -19.58 16.77
CA ALA A 98 -10.70 -20.88 17.14
C ALA A 98 -9.18 -20.96 16.89
N PRO A 99 -8.38 -21.47 17.84
CA PRO A 99 -6.97 -21.73 17.61
C PRO A 99 -6.75 -22.66 16.41
N CYS A 100 -5.77 -22.32 15.56
CA CYS A 100 -5.40 -23.15 14.43
C CYS A 100 -4.03 -23.78 14.68
N GLY A 101 -3.99 -25.11 14.88
CA GLY A 101 -2.75 -25.82 15.22
C GLY A 101 -1.74 -25.94 14.07
N ASN A 102 -2.20 -25.90 12.82
CA ASN A 102 -1.37 -26.07 11.62
C ASN A 102 -1.64 -24.97 10.61
N ASN A 103 -0.62 -24.59 9.83
CA ASN A 103 -0.78 -23.62 8.77
C ASN A 103 -1.81 -24.09 7.72
N PRO A 104 -2.98 -23.42 7.58
CA PRO A 104 -4.05 -23.86 6.70
C PRO A 104 -3.78 -23.59 5.21
N ILE A 105 -2.73 -22.85 4.84
CA ILE A 105 -2.49 -22.40 3.46
C ILE A 105 -2.48 -23.55 2.48
N LYS A 106 -1.68 -24.60 2.72
CA LYS A 106 -1.56 -25.72 1.77
C LYS A 106 -2.92 -26.37 1.49
N ARG A 107 -3.67 -26.65 2.55
CA ARG A 107 -5.03 -27.24 2.46
C ARG A 107 -5.99 -26.30 1.73
N LEU A 108 -5.93 -25.01 2.05
CA LEU A 108 -6.80 -23.99 1.48
C LEU A 108 -6.51 -23.77 0.00
N THR A 109 -5.25 -23.64 -0.38
CA THR A 109 -4.82 -23.50 -1.78
C THR A 109 -5.23 -24.73 -2.58
N ARG A 110 -5.00 -25.95 -2.08
CA ARG A 110 -5.46 -27.17 -2.76
C ARG A 110 -6.97 -27.15 -2.98
N LYS A 111 -7.76 -26.81 -1.96
CA LYS A 111 -9.22 -26.74 -2.08
C LYS A 111 -9.64 -25.70 -3.13
N ILE A 112 -9.05 -24.52 -3.10
CA ILE A 112 -9.31 -23.46 -4.08
C ILE A 112 -8.96 -23.97 -5.48
N SER A 113 -7.76 -24.51 -5.70
CA SER A 113 -7.34 -25.04 -7.00
C SER A 113 -8.29 -26.09 -7.55
N LEU A 114 -8.75 -27.03 -6.71
CA LEU A 114 -9.74 -28.04 -7.13
C LEU A 114 -11.08 -27.42 -7.51
N THR A 115 -11.59 -26.48 -6.72
CA THR A 115 -12.82 -25.76 -7.05
C THR A 115 -12.70 -24.98 -8.34
N LEU A 116 -11.55 -24.34 -8.59
CA LEU A 116 -11.31 -23.60 -9.82
C LEU A 116 -11.29 -24.53 -11.03
N LEU A 117 -10.59 -25.67 -10.95
CA LEU A 117 -10.57 -26.67 -12.02
C LEU A 117 -11.98 -27.17 -12.36
N ALA A 118 -12.81 -27.42 -11.35
CA ALA A 118 -14.21 -27.80 -11.57
C ALA A 118 -15.00 -26.70 -12.30
N LEU A 119 -14.77 -25.43 -11.96
CA LEU A 119 -15.40 -24.28 -12.62
C LEU A 119 -14.89 -24.04 -14.05
N GLU A 120 -13.66 -24.46 -14.35
CA GLU A 120 -13.11 -24.48 -15.72
C GLU A 120 -13.90 -25.43 -16.60
N ASN A 121 -14.02 -26.67 -16.10
CA ASN A 121 -14.67 -27.76 -16.83
C ASN A 121 -16.15 -27.45 -17.07
N SER A 122 -16.80 -26.70 -16.16
CA SER A 122 -18.17 -26.23 -16.34
C SER A 122 -18.31 -24.94 -17.17
N ARG A 123 -17.22 -24.42 -17.76
CA ARG A 123 -17.17 -23.17 -18.54
C ARG A 123 -17.77 -21.94 -17.82
N SER A 124 -17.79 -21.96 -16.50
CA SER A 124 -18.43 -20.90 -15.69
C SER A 124 -17.52 -19.70 -15.43
N VAL A 125 -16.21 -19.86 -15.70
CA VAL A 125 -15.18 -18.83 -15.59
C VAL A 125 -14.53 -18.67 -16.96
N THR A 126 -14.56 -17.45 -17.50
CA THR A 126 -13.91 -17.12 -18.77
C THR A 126 -12.38 -17.16 -18.64
N PRO A 127 -11.64 -17.41 -19.73
CA PRO A 127 -10.16 -17.38 -19.71
C PRO A 127 -9.58 -16.07 -19.16
N SER A 128 -10.26 -14.94 -19.33
CA SER A 128 -9.87 -13.66 -18.74
C SER A 128 -10.12 -13.58 -17.22
N GLY A 129 -11.20 -14.22 -16.74
CA GLY A 129 -11.47 -14.38 -15.30
C GLY A 129 -10.46 -15.27 -14.59
N TRP A 130 -9.89 -16.25 -15.30
CA TRP A 130 -8.90 -17.18 -14.77
C TRP A 130 -7.66 -16.51 -14.19
N CYS A 131 -7.06 -15.57 -14.92
CA CYS A 131 -5.88 -14.84 -14.44
C CYS A 131 -6.16 -14.04 -13.14
N MET A 132 -7.40 -13.60 -12.94
CA MET A 132 -7.79 -12.87 -11.74
C MET A 132 -8.09 -13.77 -10.54
N VAL A 133 -8.59 -14.97 -10.80
CA VAL A 133 -9.07 -15.90 -9.76
C VAL A 133 -7.94 -16.82 -9.27
N ARG A 134 -6.94 -17.08 -10.12
CA ARG A 134 -5.83 -17.97 -9.79
C ARG A 134 -5.10 -17.47 -8.54
N ALA A 135 -5.09 -18.30 -7.50
CA ALA A 135 -4.38 -18.03 -6.27
C ALA A 135 -2.87 -18.09 -6.53
N GLN A 136 -2.23 -16.94 -6.79
CA GLN A 136 -0.77 -16.80 -6.78
C GLN A 136 -0.24 -16.51 -5.37
N GLU A 137 -1.10 -15.98 -4.50
CA GLU A 137 -0.68 -15.46 -3.20
C GLU A 137 -0.69 -16.58 -2.14
N THR A 138 0.38 -16.69 -1.37
CA THR A 138 0.62 -17.77 -0.39
C THR A 138 0.65 -17.28 1.06
N ALA A 139 0.27 -16.04 1.34
CA ALA A 139 0.33 -15.50 2.69
C ALA A 139 -0.90 -15.87 3.52
N LEU A 140 -0.71 -15.93 4.84
CA LEU A 140 -1.82 -15.99 5.78
C LEU A 140 -2.53 -14.65 5.86
N VAL A 141 -3.79 -14.73 6.28
CA VAL A 141 -4.57 -13.56 6.68
C VAL A 141 -3.82 -12.81 7.76
N ARG A 142 -3.68 -11.48 7.61
CA ARG A 142 -3.01 -10.64 8.59
C ARG A 142 -4.03 -9.98 9.49
N PHE A 143 -3.86 -10.12 10.80
CA PHE A 143 -4.63 -9.40 11.80
C PHE A 143 -3.80 -8.24 12.36
N PHE A 144 -4.40 -7.07 12.49
CA PHE A 144 -3.82 -5.93 13.20
C PHE A 144 -4.93 -5.03 13.74
N GLY A 145 -4.58 -4.17 14.69
CA GLY A 145 -5.49 -3.25 15.34
C GLY A 145 -5.18 -1.79 15.01
N LEU A 146 -6.20 -0.98 14.72
CA LEU A 146 -6.02 0.48 14.63
C LEU A 146 -6.39 1.14 15.97
N PRO A 147 -5.51 1.96 16.59
CA PRO A 147 -5.79 2.58 17.87
C PRO A 147 -6.91 3.62 17.75
N LYS A 148 -7.94 3.45 18.59
CA LYS A 148 -9.02 4.42 18.76
C LYS A 148 -8.60 5.49 19.76
N VAL A 149 -7.76 6.43 19.32
CA VAL A 149 -7.20 7.52 20.15
C VAL A 149 -8.24 8.43 20.83
N HIS A 150 -9.50 8.38 20.39
CA HIS A 150 -10.62 9.12 20.97
C HIS A 150 -11.36 8.34 22.08
N LYS A 151 -10.83 7.19 22.52
CA LYS A 151 -11.39 6.35 23.57
C LYS A 151 -10.32 6.04 24.61
N GLU A 152 -10.70 6.10 25.87
CA GLU A 152 -9.84 5.70 26.99
C GLU A 152 -9.51 4.19 26.93
N GLY A 153 -8.37 3.81 27.50
CA GLY A 153 -7.89 2.42 27.50
C GLY A 153 -7.26 1.95 26.18
N ALA A 154 -7.08 2.84 25.19
CA ALA A 154 -6.41 2.57 23.92
C ALA A 154 -7.00 1.34 23.17
N TYR A 155 -8.32 1.34 23.02
CA TYR A 155 -9.07 0.29 22.33
C TYR A 155 -8.60 0.14 20.88
N LEU A 156 -8.26 -1.07 20.46
CA LEU A 156 -7.91 -1.35 19.06
C LEU A 156 -9.17 -1.68 18.25
N ARG A 157 -9.34 -1.09 17.06
CA ARG A 157 -10.29 -1.58 16.06
C ARG A 157 -9.65 -2.80 15.37
N PRO A 158 -10.21 -4.02 15.50
CA PRO A 158 -9.68 -5.19 14.82
C PRO A 158 -9.84 -5.06 13.31
N ILE A 159 -8.77 -5.30 12.56
CA ILE A 159 -8.74 -5.35 11.10
C ILE A 159 -8.16 -6.70 10.67
N VAL A 160 -8.88 -7.36 9.77
CA VAL A 160 -8.47 -8.62 9.15
C VAL A 160 -8.20 -8.35 7.67
N SER A 161 -6.93 -8.31 7.28
CA SER A 161 -6.52 -8.10 5.89
C SER A 161 -6.38 -9.43 5.16
N LEU A 162 -7.18 -9.59 4.12
CA LEU A 162 -7.14 -10.72 3.20
C LEU A 162 -6.13 -10.52 2.05
N LYS A 163 -5.49 -9.35 1.94
CA LYS A 163 -4.55 -9.07 0.85
C LYS A 163 -3.34 -10.00 0.93
N GLY A 164 -2.95 -10.60 -0.19
CA GLY A 164 -1.87 -11.60 -0.20
C GLY A 164 -2.34 -13.01 0.13
N THR A 165 -3.65 -13.25 0.30
CA THR A 165 -4.17 -14.57 0.63
C THR A 165 -4.74 -15.29 -0.60
N PRO A 166 -4.69 -16.63 -0.63
CA PRO A 166 -5.25 -17.42 -1.74
C PRO A 166 -6.73 -17.10 -2.09
N LYS A 167 -7.50 -16.56 -1.13
CA LYS A 167 -8.92 -16.22 -1.31
C LYS A 167 -9.15 -14.85 -1.95
N TYR A 168 -8.16 -13.96 -1.92
CA TYR A 168 -8.36 -12.55 -2.26
C TYR A 168 -8.76 -12.34 -3.73
N GLY A 169 -8.03 -12.96 -4.65
CA GLY A 169 -8.32 -12.89 -6.10
C GLY A 169 -9.73 -13.39 -6.43
N LEU A 170 -10.09 -14.56 -5.89
CA LEU A 170 -11.42 -15.13 -6.03
C LEU A 170 -12.52 -14.21 -5.48
N ALA A 171 -12.36 -13.71 -4.25
CA ALA A 171 -13.34 -12.80 -3.65
C ALA A 171 -13.53 -11.51 -4.46
N LYS A 172 -12.43 -10.94 -4.96
CA LYS A 172 -12.45 -9.74 -5.79
C LYS A 172 -13.13 -9.99 -7.15
N TRP A 173 -12.90 -11.15 -7.76
CA TRP A 173 -13.54 -11.54 -9.00
C TRP A 173 -15.06 -11.75 -8.79
N LEU A 174 -15.46 -12.48 -7.75
CA LEU A 174 -16.87 -12.68 -7.40
C LEU A 174 -17.59 -11.34 -7.17
N PHE A 175 -16.96 -10.43 -6.42
CA PHE A 175 -17.52 -9.11 -6.16
C PHE A 175 -17.74 -8.30 -7.44
N ARG A 176 -16.77 -8.33 -8.38
CA ARG A 176 -16.91 -7.65 -9.67
C ARG A 176 -18.04 -8.25 -10.51
N ARG A 177 -18.11 -9.58 -10.57
CA ARG A 177 -19.16 -10.30 -11.30
C ARG A 177 -20.55 -9.98 -10.74
N HIS A 178 -20.69 -10.00 -9.43
CA HIS A 178 -21.95 -9.62 -8.78
C HIS A 178 -22.35 -8.20 -9.17
N ARG A 179 -21.45 -7.21 -9.11
CA ARG A 179 -21.78 -5.82 -9.52
C ARG A 179 -22.15 -5.68 -10.99
N THR A 180 -21.55 -6.47 -11.87
CA THR A 180 -21.94 -6.46 -13.30
C THR A 180 -23.31 -7.08 -13.53
N GLU A 181 -23.70 -8.06 -12.71
CA GLU A 181 -25.00 -8.75 -12.81
C GLU A 181 -26.14 -8.00 -12.09
N SER A 182 -25.83 -7.19 -11.06
CA SER A 182 -26.83 -6.43 -10.28
C SER A 182 -27.08 -5.01 -10.79
N GLY A 183 -26.39 -4.57 -11.85
CA GLY A 183 -26.50 -3.21 -12.38
C GLY A 183 -26.00 -2.12 -11.40
N PRO A 184 -25.90 -0.85 -11.83
CA PRO A 184 -25.53 0.24 -10.94
C PRO A 184 -26.69 0.53 -9.98
N HIS A 185 -26.53 0.17 -8.71
CA HIS A 185 -27.33 0.76 -7.65
C HIS A 185 -26.94 2.25 -7.51
N VAL A 186 -27.92 3.12 -7.76
CA VAL A 186 -27.93 4.57 -7.48
C VAL A 186 -27.78 4.80 -5.98
#